data_AF-B0C2U6-F1
#
_entry.id   AF-B0C2U6-F1
#
_cell.length_a   1.000
_cell.length_b   1.000
_cell.length_c   1.000
_cell.angle_alpha   90.00
_cell.angle_beta   90.00
_cell.angle_gamma   90.00
#
_symmetry.space_group_name_H-M   'P 1'
#
loop_
_entity.id
_entity.type
_entity.pdbx_description
1 polymer ?
#
loop_
_entity_poly.entity_id
_entity_poly.type
_entity_poly.pdbx_seq_one_letter_code
_entity_poly.pdbx_strand_id
1 'polypeptide(L)'
;MNFLIKPYESVGLVQLGMTPKQVRRALKCSPSTFVNPDSFEISDHSGVLGLNIGYRAPNHLCDRILLFRPASPIFQNRSLLKRLSMEKL
;
A
#
# COMPACT_ATOMS: atom_id res chain seq x y z
N MET A 1 -14.63 -21.79 1.12
CA MET A 1 -14.66 -20.78 2.20
C MET A 1 -14.23 -19.45 1.58
N ASN A 2 -15.17 -18.53 1.37
CA ASN A 2 -14.91 -17.27 0.66
C ASN A 2 -14.67 -16.15 1.68
N PHE A 3 -13.41 -15.74 1.84
CA PHE A 3 -13.06 -14.59 2.67
C PHE A 3 -13.31 -13.29 1.90
N LEU A 4 -14.37 -12.56 2.26
CA LEU A 4 -14.64 -11.23 1.70
C LEU A 4 -13.92 -10.17 2.53
N ILE A 5 -12.69 -9.82 2.13
CA ILE A 5 -11.91 -8.76 2.80
C ILE A 5 -12.47 -7.41 2.33
N LYS A 6 -13.14 -6.68 3.23
CA LYS A 6 -13.55 -5.29 2.95
C LYS A 6 -12.28 -4.42 2.91
N PRO A 7 -12.05 -3.62 1.85
CA PRO A 7 -10.87 -2.76 1.77
C PRO A 7 -10.89 -1.70 2.87
N TYR A 8 -9.71 -1.33 3.36
CA TYR A 8 -9.53 -0.32 4.40
C TYR A 8 -9.99 1.06 3.91
N GLU A 9 -10.68 1.81 4.78
CA GLU A 9 -10.84 3.26 4.64
C GLU A 9 -9.43 3.89 4.56
N SER A 10 -9.15 4.59 3.47
CA SER A 10 -7.83 5.10 3.00
C SER A 10 -7.02 4.24 2.03
N VAL A 11 -7.41 3.00 1.73
CA VAL A 11 -6.78 2.15 0.68
C VAL A 11 -7.75 1.82 -0.45
N GLY A 12 -9.02 2.25 -0.36
CA GLY A 12 -10.09 1.82 -1.27
C GLY A 12 -9.85 1.99 -2.78
N LEU A 13 -8.92 2.86 -3.18
CA LEU A 13 -8.56 3.08 -4.58
C LEU A 13 -7.48 2.12 -5.12
N VAL A 14 -6.69 1.49 -4.24
CA VAL A 14 -5.60 0.59 -4.61
C VAL A 14 -5.92 -0.82 -4.14
N GLN A 15 -5.87 -1.79 -5.06
CA GLN A 15 -6.15 -3.19 -4.79
C GLN A 15 -4.95 -4.05 -5.15
N LEU A 16 -4.85 -5.20 -4.49
CA LEU A 16 -3.94 -6.26 -4.92
C LEU A 16 -4.31 -6.69 -6.35
N GLY A 17 -3.31 -7.07 -7.13
CA GLY A 17 -3.48 -7.43 -8.54
C GLY A 17 -3.49 -6.24 -9.51
N MET A 18 -3.50 -4.99 -9.02
CA MET A 18 -3.35 -3.83 -9.90
C MET A 18 -1.93 -3.68 -10.45
N THR A 19 -1.82 -3.30 -11.72
CA THR A 19 -0.55 -2.89 -12.34
C THR A 19 -0.09 -1.52 -11.80
N PRO A 20 1.21 -1.17 -11.90
CA PRO A 20 1.72 0.13 -11.48
C PRO A 20 0.97 1.29 -12.15
N LYS A 21 0.59 1.13 -13.42
CA LYS A 21 -0.19 2.13 -14.16
C LYS A 21 -1.58 2.35 -13.56
N GLN A 22 -2.26 1.27 -13.16
CA GLN A 22 -3.58 1.37 -12.51
C GLN A 22 -3.45 2.02 -11.13
N VAL A 23 -2.47 1.62 -10.34
CA VAL A 23 -2.20 2.21 -9.02
C VAL A 23 -1.92 3.71 -9.12
N ARG A 24 -1.00 4.13 -9.99
CA ARG A 24 -0.65 5.55 -10.18
C ARG A 24 -1.84 6.39 -10.63
N ARG A 25 -2.67 5.84 -11.54
CA ARG A 25 -3.93 6.48 -11.95
C ARG A 25 -4.90 6.63 -10.78
N ALA A 26 -5.02 5.61 -9.94
CA ALA A 26 -5.91 5.59 -8.80
C ALA A 26 -5.48 6.61 -7.72
N LEU A 27 -4.18 6.68 -7.44
CA LEU A 27 -3.62 7.58 -6.42
C LEU A 27 -3.55 9.05 -6.85
N LYS A 28 -3.60 9.34 -8.15
CA LYS A 28 -3.44 10.69 -8.72
C LYS A 28 -2.20 11.43 -8.19
N CYS A 29 -1.16 10.68 -7.84
CA CYS A 29 0.12 11.20 -7.37
C CYS A 29 1.27 10.57 -8.17
N SER A 30 2.38 11.29 -8.29
CA SER A 30 3.62 10.77 -8.86
C SER A 30 4.47 10.15 -7.75
N PRO A 31 4.59 8.80 -7.66
CA PRO A 31 5.46 8.18 -6.68
C PRO A 31 6.93 8.25 -7.10
N SER A 32 7.83 8.03 -6.14
CA SER A 32 9.20 7.64 -6.42
C SER A 32 9.24 6.13 -6.64
N THR A 33 9.76 5.68 -7.80
CA THR A 33 9.82 4.26 -8.15
C THR A 33 11.21 3.69 -7.89
N PHE A 34 11.28 2.51 -7.29
CA PHE A 34 12.50 1.74 -7.06
C PHE A 34 12.38 0.36 -7.70
N VAL A 35 13.51 -0.16 -8.20
CA VAL A 35 13.60 -1.50 -8.79
C VAL A 35 14.67 -2.27 -8.04
N ASN A 36 14.33 -3.47 -7.57
CA ASN A 36 15.31 -4.39 -7.04
C ASN A 36 16.04 -5.07 -8.22
N PRO A 37 17.37 -4.92 -8.36
CA PRO A 37 18.11 -5.46 -9.51
C PRO A 37 18.17 -7.00 -9.53
N ASP A 38 18.04 -7.66 -8.38
CA ASP A 38 18.16 -9.12 -8.26
C ASP A 38 16.83 -9.82 -8.53
N SER A 39 15.72 -9.25 -8.03
CA SER A 39 14.39 -9.85 -8.14
C SER A 39 13.51 -9.24 -9.22
N PHE A 40 13.94 -8.13 -9.83
CA PHE A 40 13.15 -7.28 -10.73
C PHE A 40 11.83 -6.79 -10.11
N GLU A 41 11.68 -6.88 -8.78
CA GLU A 41 10.51 -6.33 -8.11
C GLU A 41 10.54 -4.81 -8.21
N ILE A 42 9.36 -4.23 -8.45
CA ILE A 42 9.17 -2.79 -8.51
C ILE A 42 8.51 -2.36 -7.21
N SER A 43 8.83 -1.17 -6.72
CA SER A 43 8.08 -0.54 -5.64
C SER A 43 7.84 0.94 -5.91
N ASP A 44 6.66 1.43 -5.56
CA ASP A 44 6.30 2.84 -5.62
C ASP A 44 6.17 3.40 -4.18
N HIS A 45 6.91 4.47 -3.90
CA HIS A 45 6.86 5.22 -2.66
C HIS A 45 6.11 6.53 -2.86
N SER A 46 5.11 6.81 -2.01
CA SER A 46 4.42 8.10 -1.94
C SER A 46 4.44 8.62 -0.51
N GLY A 47 5.43 9.46 -0.19
CA GLY A 47 5.58 10.06 1.13
C GLY A 47 4.43 10.98 1.52
N VAL A 48 3.84 11.68 0.54
CA VAL A 48 2.68 12.59 0.77
C VAL A 48 1.44 11.81 1.21
N LEU A 49 1.27 10.59 0.69
CA LEU A 49 0.13 9.73 1.04
C LEU A 49 0.45 8.74 2.16
N GLY A 50 1.73 8.55 2.52
CA GLY A 50 2.14 7.55 3.49
C GLY A 50 2.03 6.12 2.97
N LEU A 51 2.37 5.90 1.69
CA LEU A 51 2.19 4.62 1.00
C LEU A 51 3.50 4.08 0.43
N ASN A 52 3.69 2.77 0.56
CA ASN A 52 4.71 1.98 -0.12
C ASN A 52 4.02 0.80 -0.79
N ILE A 53 4.15 0.66 -2.10
CA ILE A 53 3.44 -0.36 -2.87
C ILE A 53 4.46 -1.26 -3.55
N GLY A 54 4.39 -2.56 -3.29
CA GLY A 54 5.24 -3.57 -3.90
C GLY A 54 4.55 -4.26 -5.07
N TYR A 55 5.29 -4.49 -6.15
CA TYR A 55 4.83 -5.17 -7.35
C TYR A 55 5.71 -6.38 -7.65
N ARG A 56 5.12 -7.58 -7.58
CA ARG A 56 5.85 -8.85 -7.74
C ARG A 56 6.14 -9.14 -9.21
N ALA A 57 7.39 -9.46 -9.53
CA ALA A 57 7.79 -10.00 -10.83
C ALA A 57 7.21 -11.42 -11.05
N PRO A 58 7.02 -11.88 -12.31
CA PRO A 58 7.31 -11.17 -13.56
C PRO A 58 6.16 -10.28 -14.03
N ASN A 59 4.95 -10.45 -13.49
CA ASN A 59 3.76 -9.74 -13.99
C ASN A 59 3.62 -8.32 -13.44
N HIS A 60 4.49 -7.93 -12.50
CA HIS A 60 4.49 -6.64 -11.81
C HIS A 60 3.11 -6.26 -11.28
N LEU A 61 2.43 -7.19 -10.62
CA LEU A 61 1.14 -6.92 -10.00
C LEU A 61 1.32 -6.54 -8.54
N CYS A 62 0.53 -5.58 -8.09
CA CYS A 62 0.50 -5.13 -6.70
C CYS A 62 0.24 -6.33 -5.78
N ASP A 63 1.23 -6.67 -4.96
CA ASP A 63 1.14 -7.81 -4.03
C ASP A 63 1.22 -7.38 -2.57
N ARG A 64 1.70 -6.16 -2.31
CA ARG A 64 1.93 -5.60 -0.98
C ARG A 64 1.60 -4.12 -0.97
N ILE A 65 0.86 -3.70 0.07
CA ILE A 65 0.58 -2.29 0.36
C ILE A 65 1.00 -2.05 1.81
N LEU A 66 2.01 -1.20 1.98
CA LEU A 66 2.56 -0.78 3.26
C LEU A 66 2.08 0.64 3.54
N LEU A 67 1.59 0.88 4.75
CA LEU A 67 1.04 2.15 5.19
C LEU A 67 1.91 2.72 6.31
N PHE A 68 2.23 4.00 6.21
CA PHE A 68 2.99 4.76 7.22
C PHE A 68 2.43 6.17 7.31
N ARG A 69 2.86 6.97 8.31
CA ARG A 69 2.42 8.37 8.42
C ARG A 69 2.83 9.15 7.15
N PRO A 70 1.98 10.02 6.57
CA PRO A 70 0.76 10.59 7.13
C PRO A 70 -0.54 9.79 6.90
N ALA A 71 -0.48 8.59 6.30
CA ALA A 71 -1.68 7.75 6.16
C ALA A 71 -2.31 7.50 7.54
N SER A 72 -3.65 7.51 7.59
CA SER A 72 -4.39 7.19 8.81
C SER A 72 -5.37 6.04 8.52
N PRO A 73 -4.87 4.80 8.37
CA PRO A 73 -5.75 3.67 8.13
C PRO A 73 -6.64 3.42 9.34
N ILE A 74 -7.94 3.31 9.08
CA ILE A 74 -8.97 3.04 10.08
C ILE A 74 -9.62 1.70 9.75
N PHE A 75 -9.79 0.86 10.77
CA PHE A 75 -10.53 -0.39 10.69
C PHE A 75 -11.50 -0.46 11.87
N GLN A 76 -12.79 -0.64 11.60
CA GLN A 76 -13.83 -0.67 12.64
C GLN A 76 -13.76 0.53 13.60
N ASN A 77 -13.64 1.73 13.04
CA ASN A 77 -13.47 3.01 13.78
C ASN A 77 -12.23 3.08 14.70
N ARG A 78 -11.25 2.18 14.52
CA ARG A 78 -9.98 2.19 15.24
C ARG A 78 -8.83 2.47 14.28
N SER A 79 -7.96 3.41 14.65
CA SER A 79 -6.73 3.66 13.90
C SER A 79 -5.76 2.48 14.05
N LEU A 80 -5.28 1.94 12.93
CA LEU A 80 -4.33 0.83 12.95
C LEU A 80 -2.91 1.27 13.35
N LEU A 81 -2.52 2.50 13.00
CA LEU A 81 -1.19 3.03 13.30
C LEU A 81 -1.07 3.60 14.73
N LYS A 82 -2.18 3.93 15.40
CA LYS A 82 -2.15 4.36 16.83
C LYS A 82 -1.80 3.21 17.78
N ARG A 83 -2.05 1.96 17.41
CA ARG A 83 -1.76 0.81 18.30
C ARG A 83 -0.26 0.59 18.52
N LEU A 84 0.58 0.98 17.57
CA LEU A 84 2.04 0.82 17.65
C LEU A 84 2.74 1.85 18.57
N SER A 85 2.04 2.89 19.05
CA SER A 85 2.65 3.90 19.94
C SER A 85 2.43 3.64 21.42
N MET A 86 1.93 2.46 21.81
CA MET A 86 1.62 2.12 23.21
C MET A 86 2.44 0.94 23.78
N GLU A 87 3.50 0.49 23.11
CA GLU A 87 4.48 -0.45 23.70
C GLU A 87 5.69 0.31 24.27
N LYS A 88 5.42 1.16 25.27
CA LYS A 88 6.39 1.50 26.31
C LYS A 88 5.74 1.17 27.65
N LEU A 89 5.89 -0.08 28.08
CA LEU A 89 5.75 -0.53 29.46
C LEU A 89 7.00 -1.34 29.79
#